data_AF-A0A168Q8N8-F1
#
_entry.id   AF-A0A168Q8N8-F1
#
_cell.length_a   1.000
_cell.length_b   1.000
_cell.length_c   1.000
_cell.angle_alpha   90.00
_cell.angle_beta   90.00
_cell.angle_gamma   90.00
#
_symmetry.space_group_name_H-M   'P 1'
#
loop_
_entity.id
_entity.type
_entity.pdbx_description
1 polymer ?
#
loop_
_entity_poly.entity_id
_entity_poly.type
_entity_poly.pdbx_seq_one_letter_code
_entity_poly.pdbx_strand_id
1 'polypeptide(L)'
;MELNGPWFTDKKTNRTVLFKGVNLSGGTKLPVGMPSHQRHGYWVDYDRKVSFVGRPFPLDEADEHLQRLVSLGFNLLRFVVTWEAIEHEGPGIYDQDYIDYLVALLKKCQHYGLKAYIDPHQDSWSRHCGGSGHPGWTLTLAGLNPLNFPDTNAAIVHNLYPDPKEYPKMIWNTNYAKLAAATLFTLFFAGKTFAPKCIVNGVHVQDYLQSHYINSLQQVAKAIHANGLENTVVIGYDTMNEPGQGYLPIHRLDQLSKEDTDFKMGLTPTAYQGMLLGSGIPTKVENWEFKWNGPKKTSEELVNPDNVVAWLTDEELKRACDVFGWERDPSWTAGCIWALHGIWDKTTQQLLKPDYFATHPVTGKPTVYIDYWLEHVQSYASALRAIHSDAILFVQPPVLEVPPKMPSSLNRIVYAPHWYDGLTLVKKKWCSYNVDFINLNRGKYGTGPLRFLRALRVGEKAIRQCFVDQLKTIQTEGLENVGNYPCILGEIGIPYDLEVAETSINSANSPQNRALDANFNALEKNLLNYTLWNYMSDNSQEWGDEWNGEDLSVF
;
A
#
# COMPACT_ATOMS: atom_id res chain seq x y z
N MET A 1 20.78 16.65 -2.38
CA MET A 1 19.97 16.95 -3.59
C MET A 1 19.19 18.22 -3.30
N GLU A 2 19.05 19.13 -4.25
CA GLU A 2 18.24 20.34 -4.10
C GLU A 2 16.99 20.27 -4.99
N LEU A 3 15.98 21.09 -4.66
CA LEU A 3 14.75 21.21 -5.42
C LEU A 3 14.69 22.62 -6.03
N ASN A 4 14.51 22.72 -7.34
CA ASN A 4 14.33 23.98 -8.06
C ASN A 4 13.07 23.91 -8.92
N GLY A 5 11.95 24.37 -8.35
CA GLY A 5 10.66 24.22 -8.99
C GLY A 5 10.34 22.73 -9.24
N PRO A 6 9.99 22.35 -10.49
CA PRO A 6 9.62 20.97 -10.81
C PRO A 6 10.84 20.04 -11.01
N TRP A 7 12.06 20.49 -10.70
CA TRP A 7 13.29 19.78 -11.02
C TRP A 7 14.11 19.44 -9.78
N PHE A 8 14.71 18.25 -9.78
CA PHE A 8 15.84 17.92 -8.92
C PHE A 8 17.12 18.55 -9.47
N THR A 9 17.93 19.14 -8.61
CA THR A 9 19.21 19.72 -9.01
C THR A 9 20.36 19.22 -8.13
N ASP A 10 21.46 18.85 -8.79
CA ASP A 10 22.69 18.49 -8.09
C ASP A 10 23.34 19.75 -7.49
N LYS A 11 23.57 19.75 -6.19
CA LYS A 11 24.06 20.92 -5.44
C LYS A 11 25.45 21.39 -5.91
N LYS A 12 26.32 20.46 -6.33
CA LYS A 12 27.70 20.78 -6.70
C LYS A 12 27.82 21.30 -8.13
N THR A 13 27.05 20.74 -9.05
CA THR A 13 27.14 21.02 -10.48
C THR A 13 26.04 21.93 -11.00
N ASN A 14 24.98 22.17 -10.21
CA ASN A 14 23.76 22.89 -10.58
C ASN A 14 23.04 22.31 -11.81
N ARG A 15 23.32 21.05 -12.16
CA ARG A 15 22.65 20.34 -13.25
C ARG A 15 21.29 19.82 -12.80
N THR A 16 20.30 19.91 -13.69
CA THR A 16 19.05 19.17 -13.54
C THR A 16 19.33 17.67 -13.59
N VAL A 17 18.75 16.94 -12.64
CA VAL A 17 18.86 15.48 -12.53
C VAL A 17 17.51 14.89 -12.92
N LEU A 18 17.55 13.91 -13.83
CA LEU A 18 16.43 13.01 -14.09
C LEU A 18 16.75 11.67 -13.44
N PHE A 19 15.90 11.27 -12.50
CA PHE A 19 16.00 9.98 -11.85
C PHE A 19 15.33 8.91 -12.69
N LYS A 20 16.12 7.88 -13.00
CA LYS A 20 15.67 6.59 -13.53
C LYS A 20 15.96 5.60 -12.43
N GLY A 21 14.94 5.24 -11.67
CA GLY A 21 15.10 4.43 -10.48
C GLY A 21 14.39 3.09 -10.55
N VAL A 22 14.55 2.33 -9.47
CA VAL A 22 13.90 1.04 -9.24
C VAL A 22 13.51 0.91 -7.77
N ASN A 23 12.44 0.18 -7.50
CA ASN A 23 12.05 -0.21 -6.14
C ASN A 23 12.93 -1.36 -5.66
N LEU A 24 13.49 -1.21 -4.46
CA LEU A 24 14.43 -2.17 -3.87
C LEU A 24 13.99 -2.50 -2.43
N SER A 25 13.25 -3.58 -2.20
CA SER A 25 12.62 -4.47 -3.19
C SER A 25 11.24 -4.96 -2.77
N GLY A 26 10.48 -5.52 -3.72
CA GLY A 26 9.28 -6.30 -3.40
C GLY A 26 9.57 -7.49 -2.46
N GLY A 27 10.77 -8.07 -2.52
CA GLY A 27 11.21 -9.13 -1.60
C GLY A 27 11.32 -8.68 -0.13
N THR A 28 11.33 -7.36 0.14
CA THR A 28 11.32 -6.80 1.51
C THR A 28 9.92 -6.72 2.11
N LYS A 29 8.87 -7.03 1.33
CA LYS A 29 7.48 -7.12 1.81
C LYS A 29 7.25 -8.24 2.83
N LEU A 30 8.11 -9.27 2.83
CA LEU A 30 7.95 -10.48 3.62
C LEU A 30 9.22 -10.83 4.41
N PRO A 31 9.10 -11.46 5.59
CA PRO A 31 10.25 -12.00 6.30
C PRO A 31 11.05 -13.00 5.46
N VAL A 32 12.31 -13.22 5.83
CA VAL A 32 13.14 -14.25 5.22
C VAL A 32 12.51 -15.63 5.44
N GLY A 33 12.41 -16.42 4.35
CA GLY A 33 11.88 -17.79 4.40
C GLY A 33 10.37 -17.90 4.62
N MET A 34 9.61 -16.80 4.53
CA MET A 34 8.16 -16.79 4.73
C MET A 34 7.42 -16.20 3.51
N PRO A 35 7.48 -16.85 2.33
CA PRO A 35 6.76 -16.38 1.15
C PRO A 35 5.23 -16.44 1.36
N SER A 36 4.49 -15.60 0.64
CA SER A 36 3.03 -15.44 0.87
C SER A 36 2.22 -16.70 0.56
N HIS A 37 2.72 -17.59 -0.29
CA HIS A 37 2.01 -18.80 -0.69
C HIS A 37 2.15 -19.95 0.34
N GLN A 38 3.02 -19.81 1.35
CA GLN A 38 3.31 -20.87 2.32
C GLN A 38 2.64 -20.63 3.67
N ARG A 39 1.96 -21.65 4.18
CA ARG A 39 1.33 -21.59 5.51
C ARG A 39 2.32 -21.76 6.67
N HIS A 40 3.49 -22.35 6.43
CA HIS A 40 4.44 -22.66 7.49
C HIS A 40 4.90 -21.38 8.20
N GLY A 41 4.90 -21.39 9.53
CA GLY A 41 5.28 -20.24 10.35
C GLY A 41 4.23 -19.11 10.42
N TYR A 42 3.11 -19.20 9.69
CA TYR A 42 2.08 -18.17 9.71
C TYR A 42 1.43 -18.03 11.10
N TRP A 43 1.43 -16.81 11.65
CA TRP A 43 0.77 -16.45 12.90
C TRP A 43 1.21 -17.28 14.12
N VAL A 44 2.52 -17.52 14.25
CA VAL A 44 3.13 -18.17 15.42
C VAL A 44 3.64 -17.10 16.39
N ASP A 45 3.22 -17.14 17.65
CA ASP A 45 3.56 -16.13 18.69
C ASP A 45 3.35 -14.69 18.18
N TYR A 46 2.19 -14.43 17.56
CA TYR A 46 1.84 -13.12 16.99
C TYR A 46 2.86 -12.59 15.98
N ASP A 47 3.68 -13.49 15.40
CA ASP A 47 4.77 -13.20 14.49
C ASP A 47 5.89 -12.31 15.07
N ARG A 48 6.09 -12.41 16.39
CA ARG A 48 7.10 -11.65 17.13
C ARG A 48 8.54 -12.13 16.92
N LYS A 49 8.74 -13.26 16.23
CA LYS A 49 10.04 -13.94 16.09
C LYS A 49 10.39 -14.21 14.62
N VAL A 50 10.10 -13.23 13.76
CA VAL A 50 10.48 -13.22 12.35
C VAL A 50 11.77 -12.44 12.14
N SER A 51 12.38 -12.51 10.96
CA SER A 51 13.56 -11.71 10.63
C SER A 51 13.49 -11.17 9.20
N PHE A 52 13.93 -9.93 9.04
CA PHE A 52 14.09 -9.26 7.75
C PHE A 52 15.57 -9.00 7.41
N VAL A 53 16.50 -9.42 8.27
CA VAL A 53 17.95 -9.33 8.01
C VAL A 53 18.27 -10.15 6.77
N GLY A 54 18.89 -9.52 5.76
CA GLY A 54 19.14 -10.17 4.46
C GLY A 54 18.02 -9.97 3.42
N ARG A 55 17.01 -9.14 3.69
CA ARG A 55 16.09 -8.59 2.66
C ARG A 55 16.55 -7.20 2.24
N PRO A 56 16.68 -6.84 0.95
CA PRO A 56 16.28 -7.58 -0.25
C PRO A 56 17.18 -8.78 -0.59
N PHE A 57 18.43 -8.81 -0.14
CA PHE A 57 19.39 -9.90 -0.37
C PHE A 57 20.50 -9.88 0.70
N PRO A 58 21.21 -11.00 0.93
CA PRO A 58 22.36 -11.05 1.83
C PRO A 58 23.45 -10.00 1.50
N LEU A 59 24.18 -9.53 2.52
CA LEU A 59 25.20 -8.48 2.35
C LEU A 59 26.38 -8.93 1.48
N ASP A 60 26.71 -10.21 1.46
CA ASP A 60 27.76 -10.81 0.64
C ASP A 60 27.38 -10.92 -0.85
N GLU A 61 26.09 -10.94 -1.17
CA GLU A 61 25.56 -10.92 -2.54
C GLU A 61 25.27 -9.49 -3.05
N ALA A 62 25.18 -8.52 -2.12
CA ALA A 62 24.75 -7.15 -2.42
C ALA A 62 25.56 -6.44 -3.52
N ASP A 63 26.86 -6.67 -3.59
CA ASP A 63 27.73 -6.02 -4.58
C ASP A 63 27.38 -6.44 -6.03
N GLU A 64 27.00 -7.70 -6.23
CA GLU A 64 26.55 -8.19 -7.55
C GLU A 64 25.25 -7.51 -7.96
N HIS A 65 24.26 -7.50 -7.07
CA HIS A 65 22.95 -6.92 -7.35
C HIS A 65 23.02 -5.41 -7.58
N LEU A 66 23.75 -4.68 -6.74
CA LEU A 66 23.92 -3.23 -6.91
C LEU A 66 24.69 -2.89 -8.19
N GLN A 67 25.71 -3.67 -8.55
CA GLN A 67 26.40 -3.51 -9.83
C GLN A 67 25.45 -3.74 -11.01
N ARG A 68 24.56 -4.75 -10.93
CA ARG A 68 23.56 -5.02 -11.96
C ARG A 68 22.63 -3.82 -12.15
N LEU A 69 22.10 -3.26 -11.07
CA LEU A 69 21.23 -2.08 -11.13
C LEU A 69 21.90 -0.87 -11.78
N VAL A 70 23.17 -0.60 -11.43
CA VAL A 70 23.95 0.47 -12.07
C VAL A 70 24.20 0.19 -13.55
N SER A 71 24.51 -1.06 -13.92
CA SER A 71 24.71 -1.48 -15.31
C SER A 71 23.45 -1.34 -16.17
N LEU A 72 22.26 -1.50 -15.56
CA LEU A 72 20.97 -1.23 -16.21
C LEU A 72 20.67 0.28 -16.34
N GLY A 73 21.52 1.14 -15.77
CA GLY A 73 21.41 2.59 -15.86
C GLY A 73 20.56 3.23 -14.77
N PHE A 74 20.19 2.47 -13.72
CA PHE A 74 19.47 3.04 -12.58
C PHE A 74 20.38 3.91 -11.73
N ASN A 75 19.84 5.03 -11.24
CA ASN A 75 20.57 6.01 -10.41
C ASN A 75 19.84 6.36 -9.10
N LEU A 76 18.66 5.80 -8.88
CA LEU A 76 17.82 6.02 -7.70
C LEU A 76 17.18 4.72 -7.24
N LEU A 77 17.10 4.53 -5.93
CA LEU A 77 16.38 3.45 -5.27
C LEU A 77 15.20 4.05 -4.49
N ARG A 78 13.98 3.56 -4.75
CA ARG A 78 12.91 3.64 -3.76
C ARG A 78 13.13 2.46 -2.82
N PHE A 79 13.75 2.75 -1.67
CA PHE A 79 14.31 1.74 -0.78
C PHE A 79 13.23 1.28 0.20
N VAL A 80 12.67 0.11 -0.07
CA VAL A 80 11.51 -0.45 0.63
C VAL A 80 11.91 -0.85 2.05
N VAL A 81 11.16 -0.35 3.02
CA VAL A 81 11.27 -0.72 4.43
C VAL A 81 9.86 -0.90 4.99
N THR A 82 9.56 -2.06 5.56
CA THR A 82 8.27 -2.28 6.22
C THR A 82 8.34 -1.90 7.70
N TRP A 83 7.23 -1.47 8.27
CA TRP A 83 7.16 -1.24 9.72
C TRP A 83 7.39 -2.55 10.49
N GLU A 84 6.88 -3.68 9.96
CA GLU A 84 7.13 -5.01 10.50
C GLU A 84 8.62 -5.33 10.60
N ALA A 85 9.42 -5.00 9.58
CA ALA A 85 10.87 -5.23 9.64
C ALA A 85 11.56 -4.51 10.81
N ILE A 86 11.03 -3.37 11.24
CA ILE A 86 11.62 -2.56 12.31
C ILE A 86 11.07 -2.94 13.69
N GLU A 87 9.79 -3.27 13.81
CA GLU A 87 9.08 -3.36 15.11
C GLU A 87 8.15 -4.59 15.18
N HIS A 88 8.58 -5.75 14.66
CA HIS A 88 7.77 -6.98 14.66
C HIS A 88 7.58 -7.59 16.07
N GLU A 89 8.60 -7.53 16.94
CA GLU A 89 8.57 -8.21 18.26
C GLU A 89 7.50 -7.64 19.20
N GLY A 90 7.18 -6.36 19.03
CA GLY A 90 6.17 -5.68 19.83
C GLY A 90 6.38 -4.16 19.85
N PRO A 91 5.39 -3.43 20.39
CA PRO A 91 5.45 -1.98 20.46
C PRO A 91 6.63 -1.51 21.32
N GLY A 92 7.49 -0.68 20.74
CA GLY A 92 8.70 -0.10 21.31
C GLY A 92 9.92 -1.01 21.25
N ILE A 93 9.81 -2.21 20.67
CA ILE A 93 10.90 -3.20 20.58
C ILE A 93 11.39 -3.22 19.14
N TYR A 94 12.51 -2.53 18.91
CA TYR A 94 13.07 -2.36 17.57
C TYR A 94 14.10 -3.44 17.25
N ASP A 95 14.05 -3.99 16.03
CA ASP A 95 15.03 -4.93 15.51
C ASP A 95 16.32 -4.20 15.11
N GLN A 96 17.28 -4.16 16.05
CA GLN A 96 18.56 -3.51 15.82
C GLN A 96 19.42 -4.25 14.79
N ASP A 97 19.30 -5.58 14.69
CA ASP A 97 20.06 -6.36 13.72
C ASP A 97 19.61 -6.00 12.29
N TYR A 98 18.30 -5.82 12.08
CA TYR A 98 17.77 -5.32 10.81
C TYR A 98 18.23 -3.89 10.50
N ILE A 99 18.19 -2.98 11.49
CA ILE A 99 18.63 -1.59 11.30
C ILE A 99 20.13 -1.53 10.94
N ASP A 100 20.98 -2.33 11.59
CA ASP A 100 22.40 -2.40 11.32
C ASP A 100 22.68 -2.98 9.92
N TYR A 101 21.94 -4.02 9.53
CA TYR A 101 21.97 -4.57 8.19
C TYR A 101 21.56 -3.53 7.13
N LEU A 102 20.49 -2.77 7.36
CA LEU A 102 20.01 -1.71 6.46
C LEU A 102 21.08 -0.64 6.26
N VAL A 103 21.75 -0.21 7.34
CA VAL A 103 22.88 0.75 7.27
C VAL A 103 24.03 0.19 6.45
N ALA A 104 24.39 -1.08 6.64
CA ALA A 104 25.46 -1.73 5.88
C ALA A 104 25.13 -1.79 4.37
N LEU A 105 23.88 -2.11 4.03
CA LEU A 105 23.42 -2.12 2.64
C LEU A 105 23.41 -0.70 2.03
N LEU A 106 22.93 0.31 2.76
CA LEU A 106 22.97 1.71 2.29
C LEU A 106 24.40 2.21 2.06
N LYS A 107 25.38 1.79 2.87
CA LYS A 107 26.81 2.08 2.63
C LYS A 107 27.29 1.47 1.31
N LYS A 108 26.85 0.25 0.98
CA LYS A 108 27.13 -0.34 -0.33
C LYS A 108 26.44 0.44 -1.45
N CYS A 109 25.17 0.79 -1.31
CA CYS A 109 24.47 1.67 -2.28
C CYS A 109 25.24 2.98 -2.52
N GLN A 110 25.79 3.59 -1.47
CA GLN A 110 26.64 4.78 -1.56
C GLN A 110 27.92 4.53 -2.38
N HIS A 111 28.58 3.39 -2.17
CA HIS A 111 29.79 2.99 -2.93
C HIS A 111 29.52 2.90 -4.44
N TYR A 112 28.35 2.39 -4.81
CA TYR A 112 27.88 2.30 -6.20
C TYR A 112 27.32 3.62 -6.75
N GLY A 113 27.35 4.71 -5.97
CA GLY A 113 26.91 6.04 -6.40
C GLY A 113 25.39 6.20 -6.54
N LEU A 114 24.61 5.23 -6.06
CA LEU A 114 23.15 5.29 -6.08
C LEU A 114 22.64 6.32 -5.07
N LYS A 115 21.49 6.92 -5.37
CA LYS A 115 20.68 7.64 -4.39
C LYS A 115 19.56 6.75 -3.90
N ALA A 116 19.03 7.02 -2.72
CA ALA A 116 17.89 6.33 -2.15
C ALA A 116 16.96 7.32 -1.45
N TYR A 117 15.67 7.06 -1.50
CA TYR A 117 14.75 7.54 -0.47
C TYR A 117 14.09 6.34 0.19
N ILE A 118 13.89 6.43 1.50
CA ILE A 118 13.31 5.35 2.29
C ILE A 118 11.81 5.35 2.08
N ASP A 119 11.25 4.20 1.75
CA ASP A 119 9.84 3.99 1.50
C ASP A 119 9.23 3.10 2.60
N PRO A 120 8.49 3.70 3.55
CA PRO A 120 7.67 2.95 4.51
C PRO A 120 6.54 2.19 3.81
N HIS A 121 6.85 0.96 3.43
CA HIS A 121 6.03 0.20 2.50
C HIS A 121 4.95 -0.63 3.19
N GLN A 122 3.79 -0.69 2.56
CA GLN A 122 2.66 -1.51 2.98
C GLN A 122 1.76 -1.78 1.79
N ASP A 123 1.08 -2.92 1.82
CA ASP A 123 -0.10 -3.17 0.99
C ASP A 123 -1.18 -3.75 1.88
N SER A 124 -2.42 -3.29 1.72
CA SER A 124 -3.56 -3.80 2.50
C SER A 124 -3.26 -3.94 3.99
N TRP A 125 -2.54 -2.96 4.57
CA TRP A 125 -2.08 -2.92 5.96
C TRP A 125 -0.97 -3.91 6.33
N SER A 126 -1.22 -5.22 6.29
CA SER A 126 -0.30 -6.25 6.81
C SER A 126 -0.41 -7.54 5.99
N ARG A 127 0.61 -8.40 6.06
CA ARG A 127 0.54 -9.76 5.46
C ARG A 127 -0.63 -10.59 5.99
N HIS A 128 -1.07 -10.30 7.21
CA HIS A 128 -2.25 -10.91 7.83
C HIS A 128 -3.57 -10.41 7.27
N CYS A 129 -3.57 -9.27 6.58
CA CYS A 129 -4.69 -8.74 5.82
C CYS A 129 -4.59 -9.09 4.33
N GLY A 130 -3.70 -10.03 3.96
CA GLY A 130 -3.46 -10.43 2.58
C GLY A 130 -2.54 -9.49 1.82
N GLY A 131 -1.76 -8.65 2.50
CA GLY A 131 -0.81 -7.73 1.88
C GLY A 131 0.59 -7.74 2.52
N SER A 132 1.08 -6.61 3.01
CA SER A 132 2.42 -6.45 3.62
C SER A 132 2.51 -5.16 4.46
N GLY A 133 3.55 -5.01 5.29
CA GLY A 133 3.94 -3.69 5.83
C GLY A 133 3.86 -3.55 7.35
N HIS A 134 2.66 -3.58 7.92
CA HIS A 134 2.44 -3.30 9.35
C HIS A 134 2.58 -4.58 10.20
N PRO A 135 3.19 -4.49 11.40
CA PRO A 135 3.47 -5.64 12.25
C PRO A 135 2.20 -6.32 12.79
N GLY A 136 2.29 -7.63 13.03
CA GLY A 136 1.17 -8.48 13.46
C GLY A 136 0.47 -7.99 14.73
N TRP A 137 1.22 -7.42 15.67
CA TRP A 137 0.67 -6.90 16.92
C TRP A 137 -0.35 -5.77 16.71
N THR A 138 -0.34 -5.06 15.57
CA THR A 138 -1.36 -4.04 15.27
C THR A 138 -2.76 -4.64 15.11
N LEU A 139 -2.86 -5.85 14.53
CA LEU A 139 -4.11 -6.58 14.39
C LEU A 139 -4.61 -7.06 15.75
N THR A 140 -3.70 -7.62 16.54
CA THR A 140 -3.99 -8.05 17.91
C THR A 140 -4.41 -6.87 18.79
N LEU A 141 -3.78 -5.71 18.62
CA LEU A 141 -4.16 -4.46 19.29
C LEU A 141 -5.56 -4.01 18.88
N ALA A 142 -5.97 -4.17 17.62
CA ALA A 142 -7.36 -3.90 17.21
C ALA A 142 -8.36 -4.95 17.77
N GLY A 143 -7.86 -6.06 18.31
CA GLY A 143 -8.66 -7.17 18.80
C GLY A 143 -9.04 -8.17 17.70
N LEU A 144 -8.31 -8.21 16.58
CA LEU A 144 -8.56 -9.11 15.46
C LEU A 144 -7.75 -10.42 15.59
N ASN A 145 -8.32 -11.52 15.08
CA ASN A 145 -7.69 -12.83 15.00
C ASN A 145 -7.51 -13.26 13.52
N PRO A 146 -6.30 -13.13 12.95
CA PRO A 146 -6.03 -13.44 11.54
C PRO A 146 -6.26 -14.88 11.13
N LEU A 147 -6.22 -15.83 12.06
CA LEU A 147 -6.49 -17.24 11.77
C LEU A 147 -7.92 -17.46 11.28
N ASN A 148 -8.84 -16.57 11.65
CA ASN A 148 -10.27 -16.68 11.39
C ASN A 148 -10.72 -15.85 10.17
N PHE A 149 -9.80 -15.15 9.49
CA PHE A 149 -10.14 -14.26 8.39
C PHE A 149 -10.70 -14.96 7.14
N PRO A 150 -10.21 -16.16 6.74
CA PRO A 150 -10.82 -16.88 5.62
C PRO A 150 -12.30 -17.20 5.84
N ASP A 151 -12.65 -17.73 7.01
CA ASP A 151 -14.02 -18.16 7.35
C ASP A 151 -14.98 -16.96 7.48
N THR A 152 -14.47 -15.84 7.98
CA THR A 152 -15.24 -14.62 8.19
C THR A 152 -15.19 -13.65 7.02
N ASN A 153 -14.45 -13.97 5.95
CA ASN A 153 -14.17 -13.08 4.83
C ASN A 153 -13.64 -11.69 5.26
N ALA A 154 -12.98 -11.63 6.43
CA ALA A 154 -12.42 -10.39 6.98
C ALA A 154 -11.17 -9.92 6.21
N ALA A 155 -10.47 -10.86 5.58
CA ALA A 155 -9.44 -10.68 4.57
C ALA A 155 -9.29 -11.97 3.76
N ILE A 156 -8.82 -11.85 2.52
CA ILE A 156 -8.39 -12.97 1.68
C ILE A 156 -6.86 -13.00 1.75
N VAL A 157 -6.28 -14.09 2.26
CA VAL A 157 -4.85 -14.20 2.57
C VAL A 157 -4.27 -15.41 1.84
N HIS A 158 -3.20 -15.21 1.08
CA HIS A 158 -2.60 -16.25 0.25
C HIS A 158 -2.14 -17.47 1.06
N ASN A 159 -1.50 -17.26 2.23
CA ASN A 159 -0.99 -18.32 3.11
C ASN A 159 -2.09 -19.24 3.66
N LEU A 160 -3.34 -18.75 3.70
CA LEU A 160 -4.51 -19.46 4.20
C LEU A 160 -5.47 -19.87 3.08
N TYR A 161 -5.14 -19.58 1.83
CA TYR A 161 -5.98 -19.94 0.70
C TYR A 161 -5.92 -21.47 0.46
N PRO A 162 -7.05 -22.14 0.18
CA PRO A 162 -7.09 -23.61 0.13
C PRO A 162 -6.09 -24.25 -0.84
N ASP A 163 -5.93 -23.64 -2.02
CA ASP A 163 -4.89 -23.98 -2.99
C ASP A 163 -4.15 -22.71 -3.40
N PRO A 164 -2.92 -22.47 -2.92
CA PRO A 164 -2.16 -21.27 -3.25
C PRO A 164 -1.98 -21.03 -4.75
N LYS A 165 -1.98 -22.08 -5.59
CA LYS A 165 -1.87 -21.93 -7.05
C LYS A 165 -3.11 -21.32 -7.70
N GLU A 166 -4.25 -21.48 -7.05
CA GLU A 166 -5.54 -20.96 -7.49
C GLU A 166 -5.86 -19.61 -6.81
N TYR A 167 -4.89 -18.99 -6.11
CA TYR A 167 -5.06 -17.66 -5.53
C TYR A 167 -5.33 -16.62 -6.63
N PRO A 168 -6.50 -15.95 -6.64
CA PRO A 168 -6.85 -15.13 -7.79
C PRO A 168 -5.98 -13.88 -7.91
N LYS A 169 -5.43 -13.65 -9.11
CA LYS A 169 -4.54 -12.52 -9.41
C LYS A 169 -5.21 -11.18 -9.07
N MET A 170 -4.46 -10.29 -8.40
CA MET A 170 -4.93 -8.96 -7.96
C MET A 170 -6.10 -8.95 -6.96
N ILE A 171 -6.57 -10.09 -6.45
CA ILE A 171 -7.70 -10.12 -5.49
C ILE A 171 -7.36 -9.43 -4.17
N TRP A 172 -6.08 -9.44 -3.82
CA TRP A 172 -5.55 -8.86 -2.59
C TRP A 172 -5.93 -7.38 -2.47
N ASN A 173 -6.05 -6.64 -3.57
CA ASN A 173 -6.44 -5.22 -3.54
C ASN A 173 -7.86 -5.00 -2.96
N THR A 174 -8.73 -6.02 -3.04
CA THR A 174 -10.07 -5.95 -2.42
C THR A 174 -10.02 -5.96 -0.89
N ASN A 175 -8.90 -6.36 -0.29
CA ASN A 175 -8.74 -6.40 1.16
C ASN A 175 -8.81 -5.00 1.80
N TYR A 176 -8.42 -3.93 1.09
CA TYR A 176 -8.55 -2.55 1.58
C TYR A 176 -9.99 -2.20 2.03
N ALA A 177 -11.00 -2.79 1.39
CA ALA A 177 -12.42 -2.58 1.74
C ALA A 177 -12.99 -3.63 2.71
N LYS A 178 -12.26 -4.72 2.96
CA LYS A 178 -12.70 -5.78 3.89
C LYS A 178 -12.44 -5.39 5.34
N LEU A 179 -13.12 -6.09 6.25
CA LEU A 179 -13.19 -5.74 7.67
C LEU A 179 -11.83 -5.44 8.29
N ALA A 180 -10.82 -6.28 8.07
CA ALA A 180 -9.55 -6.17 8.78
C ALA A 180 -8.79 -4.88 8.41
N ALA A 181 -8.41 -4.72 7.14
CA ALA A 181 -7.65 -3.55 6.69
C ALA A 181 -8.48 -2.27 6.83
N ALA A 182 -9.77 -2.29 6.48
CA ALA A 182 -10.62 -1.11 6.58
C ALA A 182 -10.74 -0.63 8.04
N THR A 183 -10.81 -1.57 9.00
CA THR A 183 -10.80 -1.24 10.43
C THR A 183 -9.48 -0.60 10.85
N LEU A 184 -8.36 -1.21 10.48
CA LEU A 184 -7.03 -0.77 10.91
C LEU A 184 -6.66 0.62 10.35
N PHE A 185 -6.93 0.87 9.08
CA PHE A 185 -6.76 2.22 8.49
C PHE A 185 -7.66 3.25 9.15
N THR A 186 -8.91 2.88 9.50
CA THR A 186 -9.82 3.79 10.22
C THR A 186 -9.28 4.12 11.61
N LEU A 187 -8.78 3.12 12.35
CA LEU A 187 -8.16 3.34 13.67
C LEU A 187 -6.90 4.21 13.56
N PHE A 188 -6.08 3.98 12.54
CA PHE A 188 -4.82 4.69 12.33
C PHE A 188 -5.01 6.15 11.95
N PHE A 189 -5.92 6.48 11.03
CA PHE A 189 -6.09 7.86 10.57
C PHE A 189 -7.14 8.64 11.38
N ALA A 190 -8.23 7.99 11.77
CA ALA A 190 -9.41 8.69 12.30
C ALA A 190 -10.04 8.01 13.52
N GLY A 191 -9.26 7.19 14.24
CA GLY A 191 -9.73 6.48 15.42
C GLY A 191 -10.31 7.41 16.49
N LYS A 192 -9.71 8.58 16.74
CA LYS A 192 -10.22 9.54 17.74
C LYS A 192 -11.64 9.99 17.44
N THR A 193 -11.95 10.14 16.16
CA THR A 193 -13.25 10.60 15.68
C THR A 193 -14.29 9.46 15.72
N PHE A 194 -13.92 8.27 15.21
CA PHE A 194 -14.88 7.20 14.92
C PHE A 194 -14.79 5.98 15.85
N ALA A 195 -13.76 5.90 16.68
CA ALA A 195 -13.56 4.83 17.65
C ALA A 195 -13.10 5.36 19.03
N PRO A 196 -13.77 6.38 19.62
CA PRO A 196 -13.30 7.09 20.81
C PRO A 196 -13.15 6.24 22.08
N LYS A 197 -13.75 5.04 22.12
CA LYS A 197 -13.59 4.11 23.27
C LYS A 197 -12.29 3.31 23.21
N CYS A 198 -11.59 3.30 22.07
CA CYS A 198 -10.40 2.48 21.88
C CYS A 198 -9.17 3.17 22.49
N ILE A 199 -8.95 2.93 23.78
CA ILE A 199 -7.84 3.47 24.58
C ILE A 199 -7.00 2.32 25.13
N VAL A 200 -5.68 2.42 24.98
CA VAL A 200 -4.68 1.45 25.48
C VAL A 200 -3.55 2.20 26.17
N ASN A 201 -3.12 1.74 27.35
CA ASN A 201 -2.07 2.36 28.15
C ASN A 201 -2.32 3.86 28.41
N GLY A 202 -3.59 4.24 28.59
CA GLY A 202 -4.02 5.62 28.80
C GLY A 202 -3.96 6.53 27.57
N VAL A 203 -3.64 6.00 26.39
CA VAL A 203 -3.52 6.73 25.12
C VAL A 203 -4.54 6.21 24.11
N HIS A 204 -5.08 7.10 23.28
CA HIS A 204 -6.02 6.72 22.23
C HIS A 204 -5.31 5.84 21.16
N VAL A 205 -5.96 4.78 20.67
CA VAL A 205 -5.35 3.82 19.73
C VAL A 205 -4.76 4.46 18.47
N GLN A 206 -5.40 5.53 17.97
CA GLN A 206 -4.87 6.34 16.87
C GLN A 206 -3.47 6.89 17.18
N ASP A 207 -3.29 7.54 18.32
CA ASP A 207 -2.00 8.11 18.72
C ASP A 207 -1.00 7.01 19.01
N TYR A 208 -1.45 5.91 19.60
CA TYR A 208 -0.60 4.75 19.85
C TYR A 208 -0.03 4.21 18.53
N LEU A 209 -0.87 3.88 17.56
CA LEU A 209 -0.43 3.35 16.26
C LEU A 209 0.43 4.36 15.50
N GLN A 210 0.01 5.63 15.39
CA GLN A 210 0.77 6.65 14.66
C GLN A 210 2.12 6.95 15.31
N SER A 211 2.17 7.04 16.65
CA SER A 211 3.44 7.31 17.34
C SER A 211 4.42 6.14 17.21
N HIS A 212 3.97 4.89 17.34
CA HIS A 212 4.85 3.73 17.14
C HIS A 212 5.36 3.65 15.69
N TYR A 213 4.48 3.86 14.69
CA TYR A 213 4.88 3.93 13.28
C TYR A 213 5.93 5.03 13.02
N ILE A 214 5.71 6.24 13.51
CA ILE A 214 6.66 7.35 13.34
C ILE A 214 7.96 7.07 14.10
N ASN A 215 7.88 6.57 15.34
CA ASN A 215 9.04 6.32 16.19
C ASN A 215 9.94 5.21 15.64
N SER A 216 9.36 4.18 15.00
CA SER A 216 10.14 3.12 14.34
C SER A 216 10.95 3.67 13.16
N LEU A 217 10.33 4.49 12.32
CA LEU A 217 11.01 5.15 11.20
C LEU A 217 12.02 6.20 11.67
N GLN A 218 11.80 6.83 12.82
CA GLN A 218 12.82 7.64 13.48
C GLN A 218 14.05 6.82 13.89
N GLN A 219 13.93 5.53 14.23
CA GLN A 219 15.12 4.70 14.49
C GLN A 219 15.97 4.54 13.23
N VAL A 220 15.31 4.26 12.09
CA VAL A 220 15.99 4.18 10.79
C VAL A 220 16.66 5.51 10.45
N ALA A 221 15.95 6.62 10.58
CA ALA A 221 16.51 7.95 10.34
C ALA A 221 17.68 8.29 11.26
N LYS A 222 17.60 7.96 12.57
CA LYS A 222 18.72 8.13 13.52
C LYS A 222 19.94 7.30 13.13
N ALA A 223 19.74 6.06 12.68
CA ALA A 223 20.82 5.20 12.23
C ALA A 223 21.50 5.74 10.96
N ILE A 224 20.70 6.23 10.00
CA ILE A 224 21.18 6.93 8.79
C ILE A 224 21.98 8.18 9.17
N HIS A 225 21.48 9.00 10.09
CA HIS A 225 22.14 10.20 10.61
C HIS A 225 23.48 9.88 11.26
N ALA A 226 23.49 8.95 12.23
CA ALA A 226 24.67 8.56 12.99
C ALA A 226 25.80 7.98 12.11
N ASN A 227 25.45 7.47 10.93
CA ASN A 227 26.40 6.92 9.96
C ASN A 227 26.74 7.89 8.80
N GLY A 228 26.29 9.14 8.85
CA GLY A 228 26.60 10.16 7.83
C GLY A 228 26.03 9.86 6.44
N LEU A 229 24.92 9.11 6.37
CA LEU A 229 24.29 8.67 5.11
C LEU A 229 23.27 9.67 4.57
N GLU A 230 22.87 10.65 5.37
CA GLU A 230 21.99 11.75 4.98
C GLU A 230 22.63 12.63 3.91
N ASN A 231 21.83 13.01 2.90
CA ASN A 231 22.24 13.84 1.77
C ASN A 231 23.41 13.30 0.94
N THR A 232 23.91 12.10 1.27
CA THR A 232 24.92 11.38 0.50
C THR A 232 24.24 10.31 -0.32
N VAL A 233 23.81 9.21 0.29
CA VAL A 233 23.01 8.16 -0.35
C VAL A 233 21.51 8.38 -0.10
N VAL A 234 21.11 8.68 1.14
CA VAL A 234 19.70 8.92 1.47
C VAL A 234 19.33 10.39 1.24
N ILE A 235 18.40 10.65 0.33
CA ILE A 235 17.95 12.01 -0.03
C ILE A 235 16.65 12.42 0.66
N GLY A 236 15.91 11.47 1.24
CA GLY A 236 14.61 11.74 1.83
C GLY A 236 13.83 10.49 2.21
N TYR A 237 12.56 10.71 2.54
CA TYR A 237 11.65 9.68 3.05
C TYR A 237 10.28 9.85 2.38
N ASP A 238 9.67 8.73 1.98
CA ASP A 238 8.24 8.64 1.68
C ASP A 238 7.44 8.66 2.99
N THR A 239 6.17 9.04 2.91
CA THR A 239 5.29 9.15 4.08
C THR A 239 4.69 7.80 4.45
N MET A 240 4.15 7.08 3.47
CA MET A 240 3.51 5.77 3.59
C MET A 240 3.11 5.33 2.19
N ASN A 241 3.50 4.12 1.78
CA ASN A 241 3.07 3.56 0.51
C ASN A 241 1.54 3.45 0.43
N GLU A 242 0.94 3.93 -0.65
CA GLU A 242 -0.47 3.68 -1.02
C GLU A 242 -1.48 3.76 0.16
N PRO A 243 -1.57 4.88 0.90
CA PRO A 243 -2.28 4.92 2.17
C PRO A 243 -3.77 4.62 1.99
N GLY A 244 -4.24 3.56 2.66
CA GLY A 244 -5.64 3.14 2.63
C GLY A 244 -6.57 4.07 3.39
N GLN A 245 -7.79 4.27 2.88
CA GLN A 245 -8.74 5.23 3.46
C GLN A 245 -9.59 4.67 4.62
N GLY A 246 -9.51 3.36 4.86
CA GLY A 246 -10.39 2.68 5.80
C GLY A 246 -11.85 2.81 5.39
N TYR A 247 -12.71 3.15 6.35
CA TYR A 247 -14.14 3.38 6.11
C TYR A 247 -14.48 4.83 5.73
N LEU A 248 -13.49 5.71 5.51
CA LEU A 248 -13.73 7.13 5.26
C LEU A 248 -13.73 7.44 3.76
N PRO A 249 -14.76 8.13 3.19
CA PRO A 249 -16.03 8.53 3.78
C PRO A 249 -17.19 7.65 3.27
N ILE A 250 -17.26 6.38 3.66
CA ILE A 250 -18.35 5.49 3.22
C ILE A 250 -19.69 6.13 3.57
N HIS A 251 -20.43 6.53 2.52
CA HIS A 251 -21.69 7.25 2.63
C HIS A 251 -22.81 6.40 3.25
N ARG A 252 -22.79 5.09 2.98
CA ARG A 252 -23.78 4.11 3.40
C ARG A 252 -23.11 2.76 3.67
N LEU A 253 -23.11 2.32 4.92
CA LEU A 253 -22.45 1.08 5.35
C LEU A 253 -23.08 -0.19 4.76
N ASP A 254 -24.35 -0.13 4.39
CA ASP A 254 -25.13 -1.21 3.79
C ASP A 254 -25.12 -1.19 2.25
N GLN A 255 -24.31 -0.35 1.62
CA GLN A 255 -24.23 -0.24 0.16
C GLN A 255 -22.79 -0.31 -0.32
N LEU A 256 -22.57 -1.05 -1.40
CA LEU A 256 -21.33 -0.92 -2.16
C LEU A 256 -21.34 0.40 -2.92
N SER A 257 -20.15 0.95 -3.14
CA SER A 257 -19.99 2.11 -4.00
C SER A 257 -20.56 1.85 -5.40
N LYS A 258 -21.31 2.83 -5.90
CA LYS A 258 -21.92 2.82 -7.22
C LYS A 258 -20.96 3.30 -8.31
N GLU A 259 -19.78 3.78 -7.92
CA GLU A 259 -18.72 4.10 -8.88
C GLU A 259 -18.31 2.81 -9.61
N ASP A 260 -18.40 2.88 -10.93
CA ASP A 260 -18.10 1.82 -11.89
C ASP A 260 -16.60 1.72 -12.21
N THR A 261 -15.79 2.65 -11.71
CA THR A 261 -14.32 2.64 -11.75
C THR A 261 -13.69 1.97 -10.53
N ASP A 262 -14.43 1.80 -9.43
CA ASP A 262 -13.95 1.14 -8.22
C ASP A 262 -13.66 -0.35 -8.48
N PHE A 263 -12.49 -0.81 -8.03
CA PHE A 263 -12.12 -2.21 -8.16
C PHE A 263 -12.99 -3.12 -7.27
N LYS A 264 -13.63 -4.13 -7.87
CA LYS A 264 -14.41 -5.16 -7.17
C LYS A 264 -14.12 -6.52 -7.81
N MET A 265 -13.80 -7.51 -6.99
CA MET A 265 -13.51 -8.87 -7.44
C MET A 265 -13.74 -9.87 -6.30
N GLY A 266 -14.21 -11.07 -6.63
CA GLY A 266 -14.56 -12.09 -5.63
C GLY A 266 -15.68 -11.63 -4.71
N LEU A 267 -15.77 -12.27 -3.54
CA LEU A 267 -16.72 -11.91 -2.49
C LEU A 267 -16.44 -10.49 -1.97
N THR A 268 -17.35 -9.57 -2.27
CA THR A 268 -17.21 -8.13 -1.97
C THR A 268 -18.30 -7.71 -0.99
N PRO A 269 -18.11 -7.86 0.33
CA PRO A 269 -19.10 -7.45 1.32
C PRO A 269 -19.17 -5.93 1.42
N THR A 270 -20.36 -5.39 1.70
CA THR A 270 -20.47 -4.03 2.22
C THR A 270 -19.78 -3.92 3.57
N ALA A 271 -19.45 -2.71 4.02
CA ALA A 271 -18.83 -2.51 5.33
C ALA A 271 -19.69 -3.12 6.46
N TYR A 272 -21.01 -2.98 6.39
CA TYR A 272 -21.93 -3.60 7.33
C TYR A 272 -21.92 -5.14 7.25
N GLN A 273 -21.97 -5.70 6.04
CA GLN A 273 -21.88 -7.15 5.85
C GLN A 273 -20.55 -7.70 6.39
N GLY A 274 -19.44 -6.98 6.21
CA GLY A 274 -18.14 -7.33 6.80
C GLY A 274 -18.18 -7.34 8.33
N MET A 275 -18.86 -6.39 8.97
CA MET A 275 -19.04 -6.36 10.42
C MET A 275 -19.86 -7.55 10.94
N LEU A 276 -20.91 -7.94 10.20
CA LEU A 276 -21.73 -9.12 10.52
C LEU A 276 -20.92 -10.41 10.40
N LEU A 277 -20.25 -10.62 9.27
CA LEU A 277 -19.43 -11.81 9.04
C LEU A 277 -18.27 -11.91 10.03
N GLY A 278 -17.59 -10.81 10.33
CA GLY A 278 -16.56 -10.78 11.37
C GLY A 278 -17.09 -11.07 12.77
N SER A 279 -18.40 -10.97 12.98
CA SER A 279 -19.07 -11.33 14.23
C SER A 279 -19.73 -12.72 14.17
N GLY A 280 -19.41 -13.53 13.17
CA GLY A 280 -19.89 -14.91 13.03
C GLY A 280 -21.32 -15.03 12.48
N ILE A 281 -21.88 -13.95 11.92
CA ILE A 281 -23.27 -13.92 11.45
C ILE A 281 -23.30 -14.26 9.95
N PRO A 282 -24.02 -15.34 9.55
CA PRO A 282 -24.16 -15.70 8.14
C PRO A 282 -24.77 -14.57 7.32
N THR A 283 -24.12 -14.20 6.21
CA THR A 283 -24.49 -13.01 5.44
C THR A 283 -24.41 -13.31 3.94
N LYS A 284 -25.42 -12.86 3.18
CA LYS A 284 -25.37 -12.90 1.72
C LYS A 284 -24.49 -11.78 1.19
N VAL A 285 -23.50 -12.13 0.39
CA VAL A 285 -22.50 -11.21 -0.16
C VAL A 285 -22.49 -11.31 -1.68
N GLU A 286 -22.30 -10.18 -2.35
CA GLU A 286 -22.16 -10.16 -3.80
C GLU A 286 -20.79 -10.69 -4.22
N ASN A 287 -20.78 -11.55 -5.24
CA ASN A 287 -19.55 -12.02 -5.89
C ASN A 287 -19.37 -11.28 -7.22
N TRP A 288 -18.13 -10.88 -7.50
CA TRP A 288 -17.80 -9.99 -8.62
C TRP A 288 -16.66 -10.55 -9.48
N GLU A 289 -16.74 -10.33 -10.79
CA GLU A 289 -15.66 -10.61 -11.74
C GLU A 289 -15.22 -9.32 -12.44
N PHE A 290 -13.91 -9.16 -12.62
CA PHE A 290 -13.37 -8.06 -13.42
C PHE A 290 -13.43 -8.41 -14.92
N LYS A 291 -14.30 -7.73 -15.66
CA LYS A 291 -14.46 -7.90 -17.12
C LYS A 291 -13.81 -6.73 -17.87
N TRP A 292 -13.79 -6.78 -19.20
CA TRP A 292 -13.10 -5.76 -20.01
C TRP A 292 -13.64 -4.33 -19.85
N ASN A 293 -14.90 -4.17 -19.46
CA ASN A 293 -15.55 -2.89 -19.18
C ASN A 293 -15.76 -2.64 -17.68
N GLY A 294 -14.90 -3.22 -16.85
CA GLY A 294 -14.92 -3.07 -15.40
C GLY A 294 -15.61 -4.22 -14.66
N PRO A 295 -15.79 -4.06 -13.34
CA PRO A 295 -16.34 -5.10 -12.48
C PRO A 295 -17.82 -5.37 -12.77
N LYS A 296 -18.21 -6.64 -12.72
CA LYS A 296 -19.59 -7.09 -12.87
C LYS A 296 -19.96 -8.09 -11.78
N LYS A 297 -21.09 -7.83 -11.10
CA LYS A 297 -21.73 -8.80 -10.21
C LYS A 297 -22.11 -10.04 -11.00
N THR A 298 -21.69 -11.20 -10.52
CA THR A 298 -21.95 -12.50 -11.18
C THR A 298 -22.92 -13.35 -10.39
N SER A 299 -22.84 -13.33 -9.06
CA SER A 299 -23.73 -14.08 -8.17
C SER A 299 -23.90 -13.37 -6.82
N GLU A 300 -24.74 -13.95 -5.96
CA GLU A 300 -24.76 -13.69 -4.52
C GLU A 300 -24.58 -15.02 -3.80
N GLU A 301 -23.73 -15.02 -2.79
CA GLU A 301 -23.33 -16.22 -2.05
C GLU A 301 -23.59 -16.00 -0.56
N LEU A 302 -24.15 -17.02 0.10
CA LEU A 302 -24.29 -17.02 1.56
C LEU A 302 -22.95 -17.44 2.15
N VAL A 303 -22.23 -16.49 2.75
CA VAL A 303 -21.01 -16.79 3.51
C VAL A 303 -21.44 -17.10 4.94
N ASN A 304 -21.07 -18.29 5.42
CA ASN A 304 -21.36 -18.74 6.78
C ASN A 304 -20.04 -19.00 7.52
N PRO A 305 -19.68 -18.17 8.51
CA PRO A 305 -18.47 -18.37 9.30
C PRO A 305 -18.53 -19.55 10.30
N ASP A 306 -19.65 -20.29 10.40
CA ASP A 306 -19.82 -21.42 11.31
C ASP A 306 -19.54 -21.08 12.79
N ASN A 307 -20.01 -19.91 13.24
CA ASN A 307 -19.78 -19.32 14.57
C ASN A 307 -18.31 -18.90 14.84
N VAL A 308 -17.42 -18.98 13.85
CA VAL A 308 -16.09 -18.39 13.93
C VAL A 308 -16.22 -16.86 13.84
N VAL A 309 -15.45 -16.15 14.67
CA VAL A 309 -15.44 -14.68 14.71
C VAL A 309 -14.06 -14.14 14.37
N ALA A 310 -13.99 -12.99 13.71
CA ALA A 310 -12.73 -12.34 13.33
C ALA A 310 -12.05 -11.63 14.50
N TRP A 311 -12.68 -11.63 15.67
CA TRP A 311 -12.24 -10.92 16.87
C TRP A 311 -11.70 -11.88 17.91
N LEU A 312 -10.70 -11.46 18.68
CA LEU A 312 -10.20 -12.19 19.83
C LEU A 312 -11.31 -12.35 20.88
N THR A 313 -11.38 -13.53 21.47
CA THR A 313 -12.14 -13.80 22.70
C THR A 313 -11.54 -13.05 23.88
N ASP A 314 -12.28 -12.95 24.99
CA ASP A 314 -11.75 -12.32 26.22
C ASP A 314 -10.45 -12.98 26.71
N GLU A 315 -10.34 -14.31 26.59
CA GLU A 315 -9.15 -15.06 26.99
C GLU A 315 -7.97 -14.81 26.05
N GLU A 316 -8.19 -14.82 24.74
CA GLU A 316 -7.16 -14.49 23.75
C GLU A 316 -6.68 -13.04 23.89
N LEU A 317 -7.62 -12.11 24.10
CA LEU A 317 -7.31 -10.71 24.32
C LEU A 317 -6.49 -10.52 25.60
N LYS A 318 -6.88 -11.18 26.69
CA LYS A 318 -6.11 -11.13 27.94
C LYS A 318 -4.68 -11.63 27.73
N ARG A 319 -4.50 -12.78 27.07
CA ARG A 319 -3.17 -13.32 26.75
C ARG A 319 -2.35 -12.34 25.91
N ALA A 320 -2.95 -11.72 24.90
CA ALA A 320 -2.28 -10.70 24.10
C ALA A 320 -1.87 -9.49 24.93
N CYS A 321 -2.75 -9.00 25.81
CA CYS A 321 -2.43 -7.90 26.72
C CYS A 321 -1.26 -8.26 27.66
N ASP A 322 -1.23 -9.48 28.19
CA ASP A 322 -0.13 -9.96 29.03
C ASP A 322 1.19 -10.02 28.23
N VAL A 323 1.15 -10.45 26.96
CA VAL A 323 2.32 -10.56 26.08
C VAL A 323 2.89 -9.19 25.70
N PHE A 324 2.03 -8.23 25.34
CA PHE A 324 2.45 -6.92 24.84
C PHE A 324 2.44 -5.81 25.91
N GLY A 325 2.10 -6.13 27.16
CA GLY A 325 2.04 -5.16 28.25
C GLY A 325 0.96 -4.10 28.03
N TRP A 326 -0.20 -4.51 27.51
CA TRP A 326 -1.32 -3.60 27.27
C TRP A 326 -2.32 -3.57 28.43
N GLU A 327 -2.67 -2.37 28.85
CA GLU A 327 -3.80 -2.06 29.71
C GLU A 327 -4.88 -1.37 28.87
N ARG A 328 -5.92 -2.13 28.49
CA ARG A 328 -7.05 -1.55 27.77
C ARG A 328 -8.00 -0.84 28.74
N ASP A 329 -8.54 0.28 28.29
CA ASP A 329 -9.62 0.95 28.99
C ASP A 329 -10.81 -0.01 29.14
N PRO A 330 -11.50 -0.05 30.31
CA PRO A 330 -12.64 -0.92 30.53
C PRO A 330 -13.78 -0.78 29.51
N SER A 331 -13.86 0.37 28.84
CA SER A 331 -14.83 0.60 27.76
C SER A 331 -14.46 -0.07 26.43
N TRP A 332 -13.23 -0.54 26.25
CA TRP A 332 -12.77 -1.28 25.06
C TRP A 332 -12.76 -2.80 25.28
N THR A 333 -13.95 -3.36 25.41
CA THR A 333 -14.16 -4.81 25.59
C THR A 333 -13.83 -5.60 24.32
N ALA A 334 -13.66 -6.92 24.46
CA ALA A 334 -13.47 -7.83 23.32
C ALA A 334 -14.66 -7.84 22.34
N GLY A 335 -14.38 -8.25 21.11
CA GLY A 335 -15.36 -8.32 20.01
C GLY A 335 -15.40 -7.10 19.09
N CYS A 336 -16.43 -7.04 18.24
CA CYS A 336 -16.54 -6.02 17.20
C CYS A 336 -16.55 -4.58 17.74
N ILE A 337 -15.50 -3.82 17.40
CA ILE A 337 -15.35 -2.42 17.82
C ILE A 337 -16.47 -1.53 17.26
N TRP A 338 -17.03 -1.87 16.10
CA TRP A 338 -18.08 -1.07 15.46
C TRP A 338 -19.44 -1.26 16.14
N ALA A 339 -19.73 -2.48 16.58
CA ALA A 339 -20.86 -2.73 17.47
C ALA A 339 -20.69 -2.04 18.84
N LEU A 340 -19.46 -2.05 19.39
CA LEU A 340 -19.12 -1.35 20.64
C LEU A 340 -19.44 0.17 20.57
N HIS A 341 -19.31 0.78 19.38
CA HIS A 341 -19.65 2.18 19.12
C HIS A 341 -21.11 2.41 18.72
N GLY A 342 -21.95 1.37 18.78
CA GLY A 342 -23.38 1.43 18.49
C GLY A 342 -23.68 1.75 17.03
N ILE A 343 -22.80 1.32 16.11
CA ILE A 343 -23.03 1.45 14.67
C ILE A 343 -24.11 0.46 14.23
N TRP A 344 -24.11 -0.73 14.83
CA TRP A 344 -25.13 -1.76 14.66
C TRP A 344 -25.33 -2.54 15.97
N ASP A 345 -26.48 -3.20 16.12
CA ASP A 345 -26.82 -3.96 17.32
C ASP A 345 -26.56 -5.46 17.15
N LYS A 346 -25.80 -6.06 18.06
CA LYS A 346 -25.44 -7.49 17.99
C LYS A 346 -26.63 -8.43 18.16
N THR A 347 -27.64 -8.03 18.94
CA THR A 347 -28.78 -8.89 19.29
C THR A 347 -29.81 -8.90 18.18
N THR A 348 -30.19 -7.73 17.68
CA THR A 348 -31.19 -7.55 16.63
C THR A 348 -30.60 -7.64 15.23
N GLN A 349 -29.27 -7.55 15.11
CA GLN A 349 -28.54 -7.53 13.83
C GLN A 349 -29.02 -6.38 12.92
N GLN A 350 -29.35 -5.24 13.53
CA GLN A 350 -29.80 -4.04 12.82
C GLN A 350 -28.70 -2.99 12.74
N LEU A 351 -28.55 -2.41 11.56
CA LEU A 351 -27.69 -1.24 11.34
C LEU A 351 -28.36 0.01 11.90
N LEU A 352 -27.71 0.66 12.87
CA LEU A 352 -28.26 1.80 13.61
C LEU A 352 -27.77 3.15 13.07
N LYS A 353 -26.50 3.22 12.66
CA LYS A 353 -25.85 4.45 12.17
C LYS A 353 -25.24 4.22 10.79
N PRO A 354 -26.07 4.20 9.75
CA PRO A 354 -25.61 3.74 8.45
C PRO A 354 -24.66 4.69 7.70
N ASP A 355 -24.63 5.97 8.06
CA ASP A 355 -23.81 7.03 7.49
C ASP A 355 -22.67 7.46 8.45
N TYR A 356 -22.34 6.61 9.43
CA TYR A 356 -21.45 6.94 10.54
C TYR A 356 -20.08 7.49 10.11
N PHE A 357 -19.47 6.97 9.04
CA PHE A 357 -18.16 7.44 8.56
C PHE A 357 -18.26 8.57 7.53
N ALA A 358 -19.46 8.87 7.03
CA ALA A 358 -19.71 9.96 6.09
C ALA A 358 -19.80 11.33 6.77
N THR A 359 -20.15 11.34 8.05
CA THR A 359 -20.41 12.54 8.84
C THR A 359 -19.69 12.48 10.17
N HIS A 360 -18.94 13.52 10.51
CA HIS A 360 -18.24 13.61 11.79
C HIS A 360 -19.26 13.57 12.96
N PRO A 361 -19.15 12.61 13.91
CA PRO A 361 -20.21 12.34 14.89
C PRO A 361 -20.46 13.47 15.89
N VAL A 362 -19.43 14.28 16.20
CA VAL A 362 -19.57 15.46 17.08
C VAL A 362 -19.98 16.73 16.33
N THR A 363 -19.36 17.04 15.19
CA THR A 363 -19.56 18.33 14.51
C THR A 363 -20.68 18.33 13.46
N GLY A 364 -21.13 17.15 13.01
CA GLY A 364 -22.14 17.01 11.95
C GLY A 364 -21.66 17.40 10.55
N LYS A 365 -20.37 17.71 10.37
CA LYS A 365 -19.79 18.06 9.06
C LYS A 365 -19.48 16.81 8.24
N PRO A 366 -19.50 16.89 6.89
CA PRO A 366 -19.02 15.81 6.04
C PRO A 366 -17.59 15.41 6.39
N THR A 367 -17.34 14.10 6.47
CA THR A 367 -16.00 13.55 6.66
C THR A 367 -15.20 13.71 5.37
N VAL A 368 -13.99 14.26 5.48
CA VAL A 368 -13.04 14.36 4.37
C VAL A 368 -11.77 13.61 4.78
N TYR A 369 -11.52 12.44 4.19
CA TYR A 369 -10.37 11.60 4.55
C TYR A 369 -9.04 12.36 4.50
N ILE A 370 -8.91 13.24 3.49
CA ILE A 370 -7.63 13.91 3.21
C ILE A 370 -7.17 14.85 4.34
N ASP A 371 -8.10 15.32 5.18
CA ASP A 371 -7.77 16.13 6.35
C ASP A 371 -6.99 15.29 7.38
N TYR A 372 -7.44 14.05 7.65
CA TYR A 372 -6.76 13.12 8.56
C TYR A 372 -5.40 12.67 8.02
N TRP A 373 -5.31 12.44 6.72
CA TRP A 373 -4.03 12.11 6.07
C TRP A 373 -3.04 13.28 6.17
N LEU A 374 -3.49 14.53 5.92
CA LEU A 374 -2.65 15.72 6.04
C LEU A 374 -2.09 15.92 7.46
N GLU A 375 -2.91 15.70 8.49
CA GLU A 375 -2.47 15.77 9.89
C GLU A 375 -1.35 14.76 10.20
N HIS A 376 -1.50 13.53 9.70
CA HIS A 376 -0.48 12.50 9.82
C HIS A 376 0.82 12.90 9.09
N VAL A 377 0.71 13.35 7.83
CA VAL A 377 1.87 13.77 7.03
C VAL A 377 2.64 14.91 7.70
N GLN A 378 1.96 15.90 8.30
CA GLN A 378 2.61 17.00 9.02
C GLN A 378 3.36 16.51 10.27
N SER A 379 2.76 15.58 11.01
CA SER A 379 3.38 14.99 12.20
C SER A 379 4.60 14.15 11.83
N TYR A 380 4.47 13.31 10.81
CA TYR A 380 5.55 12.52 10.23
C TYR A 380 6.71 13.40 9.75
N ALA A 381 6.40 14.40 8.92
CA ALA A 381 7.35 15.37 8.40
C ALA A 381 8.16 16.04 9.51
N SER A 382 7.47 16.49 10.56
CA SER A 382 8.10 17.18 11.70
C SER A 382 9.02 16.24 12.47
N ALA A 383 8.59 15.00 12.69
CA ALA A 383 9.35 13.99 13.42
C ALA A 383 10.63 13.56 12.69
N LEU A 384 10.56 13.35 11.38
CA LEU A 384 11.72 12.95 10.58
C LEU A 384 12.69 14.13 10.39
N ARG A 385 12.18 15.35 10.17
CA ARG A 385 13.02 16.56 10.05
C ARG A 385 13.62 17.03 11.36
N ALA A 386 13.16 16.54 12.50
CA ALA A 386 13.87 16.73 13.76
C ALA A 386 15.23 15.99 13.79
N ILE A 387 15.43 15.01 12.91
CA ILE A 387 16.66 14.21 12.78
C ILE A 387 17.41 14.62 11.50
N HIS A 388 16.75 14.50 10.35
CA HIS A 388 17.29 14.87 9.03
C HIS A 388 16.66 16.20 8.59
N SER A 389 17.22 17.32 9.04
CA SER A 389 16.60 18.66 8.95
C SER A 389 16.21 19.11 7.54
N ASP A 390 16.94 18.67 6.52
CA ASP A 390 16.69 18.97 5.12
C ASP A 390 16.24 17.73 4.33
N ALA A 391 15.61 16.75 4.98
CA ALA A 391 14.99 15.63 4.27
C ALA A 391 13.97 16.12 3.22
N ILE A 392 14.09 15.58 2.00
CA ILE A 392 13.02 15.67 1.00
C ILE A 392 11.91 14.72 1.44
N LEU A 393 10.66 15.20 1.46
CA LEU A 393 9.51 14.34 1.74
C LEU A 393 8.81 13.98 0.44
N PHE A 394 8.79 12.70 0.14
CA PHE A 394 8.02 12.16 -0.97
C PHE A 394 6.59 11.97 -0.43
N VAL A 395 5.63 12.65 -1.04
CA VAL A 395 4.24 12.64 -0.57
C VAL A 395 3.37 11.90 -1.57
N GLN A 396 2.74 10.86 -1.06
CA GLN A 396 1.84 9.99 -1.80
C GLN A 396 0.43 10.05 -1.18
N PRO A 397 -0.53 10.77 -1.80
CA PRO A 397 -1.94 10.61 -1.45
C PRO A 397 -2.44 9.21 -1.88
N PRO A 398 -3.67 8.82 -1.51
CA PRO A 398 -4.26 7.56 -1.98
C PRO A 398 -4.12 7.38 -3.50
N VAL A 399 -3.98 6.11 -3.91
CA VAL A 399 -3.63 5.72 -5.28
C VAL A 399 -4.68 6.21 -6.27
N LEU A 400 -4.22 6.80 -7.38
CA LEU A 400 -5.05 7.37 -8.46
C LEU A 400 -5.99 8.52 -8.03
N GLU A 401 -5.92 9.01 -6.79
CA GLU A 401 -6.67 10.18 -6.35
C GLU A 401 -5.98 11.48 -6.78
N VAL A 402 -6.76 12.55 -6.89
CA VAL A 402 -6.17 13.89 -7.10
C VAL A 402 -5.49 14.31 -5.79
N PRO A 403 -4.22 14.75 -5.81
CA PRO A 403 -3.53 15.20 -4.61
C PRO A 403 -4.26 16.41 -3.99
N PRO A 404 -4.29 16.53 -2.65
CA PRO A 404 -4.82 17.72 -2.00
C PRO A 404 -3.93 18.94 -2.26
N LYS A 405 -4.50 20.12 -2.00
CA LYS A 405 -3.69 21.33 -1.87
C LYS A 405 -2.79 21.21 -0.65
N MET A 406 -1.47 21.17 -0.89
CA MET A 406 -0.51 21.04 0.20
C MET A 406 -0.35 22.37 0.93
N PRO A 407 -0.32 22.38 2.28
CA PRO A 407 -0.11 23.58 3.05
C PRO A 407 1.30 24.13 2.83
N SER A 408 1.45 25.45 2.77
CA SER A 408 2.75 26.11 2.55
C SER A 408 3.77 25.85 3.66
N SER A 409 3.31 25.44 4.85
CA SER A 409 4.17 25.00 5.96
C SER A 409 4.94 23.72 5.61
N LEU A 410 4.41 22.86 4.74
CA LEU A 410 5.07 21.67 4.27
C LEU A 410 5.86 21.98 2.99
N ASN A 411 7.09 22.45 3.18
CA ASN A 411 8.01 22.74 2.08
C ASN A 411 8.92 21.53 1.75
N ARG A 412 9.67 21.67 0.65
CA ARG A 412 10.71 20.72 0.23
C ARG A 412 10.19 19.30 0.10
N ILE A 413 9.08 19.19 -0.62
CA ILE A 413 8.37 17.95 -0.90
C ILE A 413 8.52 17.56 -2.37
N VAL A 414 8.19 16.31 -2.67
CA VAL A 414 8.11 15.75 -4.02
C VAL A 414 6.78 15.04 -4.13
N TYR A 415 6.03 15.30 -5.19
CA TYR A 415 4.81 14.53 -5.47
C TYR A 415 5.21 13.14 -6.01
N ALA A 416 4.79 12.10 -5.31
CA ALA A 416 5.20 10.72 -5.57
C ALA A 416 4.01 9.78 -5.90
N PRO A 417 3.21 10.05 -6.96
CA PRO A 417 2.10 9.19 -7.34
C PRO A 417 2.57 7.87 -7.92
N HIS A 418 1.66 6.90 -7.97
CA HIS A 418 1.85 5.63 -8.67
C HIS A 418 1.00 5.59 -9.94
N TRP A 419 1.47 4.86 -10.94
CA TRP A 419 0.66 4.58 -12.11
C TRP A 419 1.00 3.21 -12.69
N TYR A 420 -0.03 2.42 -12.94
CA TYR A 420 0.05 1.18 -13.68
C TYR A 420 -1.03 1.12 -14.74
N ASP A 421 -0.73 0.42 -15.84
CA ASP A 421 -1.76 0.01 -16.78
C ASP A 421 -2.63 -1.10 -16.18
N GLY A 422 -3.73 -0.70 -15.54
CA GLY A 422 -4.65 -1.60 -14.86
C GLY A 422 -5.23 -2.70 -15.78
N LEU A 423 -5.40 -2.43 -17.08
CA LEU A 423 -5.89 -3.44 -18.01
C LEU A 423 -4.86 -4.56 -18.23
N THR A 424 -3.59 -4.17 -18.42
CA THR A 424 -2.48 -5.13 -18.59
C THR A 424 -2.19 -5.88 -17.28
N LEU A 425 -2.24 -5.19 -16.13
CA LEU A 425 -2.06 -5.81 -14.81
C LEU A 425 -3.10 -6.91 -14.55
N VAL A 426 -4.39 -6.58 -14.66
CA VAL A 426 -5.47 -7.51 -14.30
C VAL A 426 -5.58 -8.68 -15.29
N LYS A 427 -5.39 -8.41 -16.59
CA LYS A 427 -5.51 -9.46 -17.61
C LYS A 427 -4.23 -10.27 -17.82
N LYS A 428 -3.09 -9.81 -17.30
CA LYS A 428 -1.76 -10.33 -17.64
C LYS A 428 -1.58 -10.49 -19.15
N LYS A 429 -2.02 -9.48 -19.92
CA LYS A 429 -2.01 -9.51 -21.38
C LYS A 429 -1.84 -8.12 -21.98
N TRP A 430 -0.86 -7.96 -22.88
CA TRP A 430 -0.77 -6.77 -23.72
C TRP A 430 -1.87 -6.77 -24.78
N CYS A 431 -2.89 -5.93 -24.59
CA CYS A 431 -4.06 -5.88 -25.46
C CYS A 431 -3.85 -4.96 -26.67
N SER A 432 -4.58 -5.21 -27.77
CA SER A 432 -4.63 -4.30 -28.93
C SER A 432 -5.47 -3.04 -28.69
N TYR A 433 -5.99 -2.88 -27.47
CA TYR A 433 -6.74 -1.72 -27.02
C TYR A 433 -6.43 -1.43 -25.54
N ASN A 434 -6.70 -0.20 -25.12
CA ASN A 434 -6.65 0.24 -23.73
C ASN A 434 -7.74 1.32 -23.48
N VAL A 435 -7.87 1.78 -22.24
CA VAL A 435 -8.79 2.84 -21.82
C VAL A 435 -7.96 3.97 -21.21
N ASP A 436 -8.29 5.22 -21.58
CA ASP A 436 -7.74 6.41 -20.94
C ASP A 436 -8.34 6.59 -19.54
N PHE A 437 -7.96 5.69 -18.63
CA PHE A 437 -8.63 5.44 -17.35
C PHE A 437 -8.53 6.64 -16.42
N ILE A 438 -7.33 7.21 -16.21
CA ILE A 438 -7.15 8.40 -15.37
C ILE A 438 -8.08 9.51 -15.85
N ASN A 439 -8.03 9.86 -17.13
CA ASN A 439 -8.83 10.97 -17.64
C ASN A 439 -10.34 10.65 -17.68
N LEU A 440 -10.72 9.38 -17.86
CA LEU A 440 -12.10 8.94 -17.70
C LEU A 440 -12.57 9.13 -16.26
N ASN A 441 -11.75 8.76 -15.28
CA ASN A 441 -12.05 8.95 -13.87
C ASN A 441 -12.15 10.44 -13.50
N ARG A 442 -11.36 11.31 -14.15
CA ARG A 442 -11.47 12.78 -14.04
C ARG A 442 -12.63 13.39 -14.83
N GLY A 443 -13.49 12.59 -15.44
CA GLY A 443 -14.68 13.07 -16.15
C GLY A 443 -14.45 13.68 -17.53
N LYS A 444 -13.24 13.58 -18.11
CA LYS A 444 -12.90 14.11 -19.46
C LYS A 444 -13.87 13.65 -20.55
N TYR A 445 -14.46 12.46 -20.39
CA TYR A 445 -15.36 11.85 -21.38
C TYR A 445 -16.86 12.00 -21.07
N GLY A 446 -17.19 12.82 -20.06
CA GLY A 446 -18.56 13.04 -19.58
C GLY A 446 -19.14 11.85 -18.80
N THR A 447 -20.44 11.87 -18.60
CA THR A 447 -21.19 10.83 -17.86
C THR A 447 -21.93 9.87 -18.81
N GLY A 448 -22.38 8.73 -18.26
CA GLY A 448 -23.21 7.75 -18.97
C GLY A 448 -22.42 6.68 -19.74
N PRO A 449 -23.12 5.73 -20.39
CA PRO A 449 -22.52 4.48 -20.89
C PRO A 449 -21.54 4.69 -22.05
N LEU A 450 -21.68 5.78 -22.81
CA LEU A 450 -20.80 6.08 -23.96
C LEU A 450 -19.42 6.60 -23.55
N ARG A 451 -19.20 6.97 -22.27
CA ARG A 451 -17.92 7.56 -21.83
C ARG A 451 -16.75 6.59 -21.98
N PHE A 452 -16.95 5.30 -21.68
CA PHE A 452 -15.93 4.26 -21.89
C PHE A 452 -15.59 4.07 -23.37
N LEU A 453 -16.59 4.15 -24.25
CA LEU A 453 -16.36 4.06 -25.70
C LEU A 453 -15.52 5.25 -26.21
N ARG A 454 -15.72 6.45 -25.66
CA ARG A 454 -14.92 7.64 -26.00
C ARG A 454 -13.50 7.59 -25.39
N ALA A 455 -13.35 6.94 -24.25
CA ALA A 455 -12.06 6.71 -23.59
C ALA A 455 -11.26 5.55 -24.20
N LEU A 456 -11.89 4.70 -25.01
CA LEU A 456 -11.25 3.57 -25.66
C LEU A 456 -10.13 4.05 -26.61
N ARG A 457 -9.01 3.34 -26.59
CA ARG A 457 -7.83 3.58 -27.45
C ARG A 457 -7.48 2.28 -28.12
N VAL A 458 -7.54 2.26 -29.46
CA VAL A 458 -7.34 1.04 -30.25
C VAL A 458 -6.07 1.20 -31.07
N GLY A 459 -5.22 0.17 -31.02
CA GLY A 459 -3.93 0.11 -31.69
C GLY A 459 -2.78 0.73 -30.90
N GLU A 460 -1.59 0.21 -31.16
CA GLU A 460 -0.34 0.54 -30.43
C GLU A 460 -0.11 2.05 -30.31
N LYS A 461 -0.22 2.79 -31.41
CA LYS A 461 -0.02 4.26 -31.41
C LYS A 461 -0.98 4.98 -30.47
N ALA A 462 -2.24 4.56 -30.42
CA ALA A 462 -3.25 5.18 -29.56
C ALA A 462 -3.04 4.82 -28.09
N ILE A 463 -2.60 3.60 -27.80
CA ILE A 463 -2.27 3.15 -26.43
C ILE A 463 -1.07 3.91 -25.89
N ARG A 464 0.00 4.07 -26.68
CA ARG A 464 1.18 4.85 -26.26
C ARG A 464 0.84 6.30 -25.97
N GLN A 465 0.07 6.94 -26.87
CA GLN A 465 -0.39 8.31 -26.63
C GLN A 465 -1.31 8.38 -25.40
N CYS A 466 -2.13 7.36 -25.16
CA CYS A 466 -2.95 7.25 -23.95
C CYS A 466 -2.10 7.33 -22.68
N PHE A 467 -1.00 6.58 -22.61
CA PHE A 467 -0.12 6.59 -21.44
C PHE A 467 0.53 7.96 -21.26
N VAL A 468 0.99 8.59 -22.35
CA VAL A 468 1.52 9.96 -22.34
C VAL A 468 0.50 10.92 -21.74
N ASP A 469 -0.76 10.86 -22.20
CA ASP A 469 -1.83 11.74 -21.75
C ASP A 469 -2.20 11.49 -20.28
N GLN A 470 -2.26 10.24 -19.83
CA GLN A 470 -2.56 9.90 -18.43
C GLN A 470 -1.47 10.39 -17.48
N LEU A 471 -0.19 10.13 -17.80
CA LEU A 471 0.93 10.61 -16.99
C LEU A 471 1.03 12.14 -17.00
N LYS A 472 0.67 12.80 -18.11
CA LYS A 472 0.61 14.25 -18.17
C LYS A 472 -0.43 14.82 -17.22
N THR A 473 -1.61 14.20 -17.17
CA THR A 473 -2.69 14.59 -16.25
C THR A 473 -2.22 14.50 -14.81
N ILE A 474 -1.65 13.36 -14.40
CA ILE A 474 -1.11 13.16 -13.04
C ILE A 474 -0.05 14.24 -12.71
N GLN A 475 0.92 14.47 -13.60
CA GLN A 475 1.94 15.50 -13.40
C GLN A 475 1.33 16.89 -13.22
N THR A 476 0.31 17.23 -14.01
CA THR A 476 -0.36 18.54 -13.97
C THR A 476 -1.15 18.71 -12.66
N GLU A 477 -1.87 17.69 -12.22
CA GLU A 477 -2.57 17.67 -10.93
C GLU A 477 -1.61 17.90 -9.75
N GLY A 478 -0.41 17.30 -9.82
CA GLY A 478 0.67 17.56 -8.86
C GLY A 478 1.11 19.02 -8.85
N LEU A 479 1.37 19.60 -10.02
CA LEU A 479 1.78 21.01 -10.13
C LEU A 479 0.71 21.97 -9.57
N GLU A 480 -0.57 21.68 -9.82
CA GLU A 480 -1.70 22.53 -9.42
C GLU A 480 -2.01 22.44 -7.92
N ASN A 481 -1.86 21.26 -7.31
CA ASN A 481 -2.28 21.02 -5.92
C ASN A 481 -1.11 20.89 -4.93
N VAL A 482 -0.07 20.12 -5.29
CA VAL A 482 1.14 19.99 -4.45
C VAL A 482 2.03 21.22 -4.58
N GLY A 483 2.02 21.85 -5.76
CA GLY A 483 2.73 23.09 -6.06
C GLY A 483 3.92 22.87 -6.97
N ASN A 484 4.77 23.90 -7.08
CA ASN A 484 5.93 23.90 -7.97
C ASN A 484 7.10 23.07 -7.42
N TYR A 485 6.88 21.76 -7.30
CA TYR A 485 7.82 20.74 -6.82
C TYR A 485 7.99 19.62 -7.84
N PRO A 486 9.06 18.81 -7.77
CA PRO A 486 9.22 17.70 -8.69
C PRO A 486 8.12 16.66 -8.54
N CYS A 487 7.86 15.96 -9.64
CA CYS A 487 7.02 14.78 -9.70
C CYS A 487 7.91 13.56 -10.04
N ILE A 488 7.74 12.49 -9.26
CA ILE A 488 8.34 11.18 -9.50
C ILE A 488 7.25 10.12 -9.46
N LEU A 489 7.22 9.22 -10.43
CA LEU A 489 6.35 8.06 -10.35
C LEU A 489 7.00 7.07 -9.37
N GLY A 490 6.50 7.03 -8.13
CA GLY A 490 7.03 6.15 -7.07
C GLY A 490 6.95 4.68 -7.46
N GLU A 491 5.92 4.33 -8.24
CA GLU A 491 5.79 3.05 -8.89
C GLU A 491 5.21 3.18 -10.28
N ILE A 492 5.79 2.39 -11.18
CA ILE A 492 5.33 2.11 -12.53
C ILE A 492 5.99 0.82 -12.98
N GLY A 493 5.30 0.02 -13.80
CA GLY A 493 5.85 -1.25 -14.25
C GLY A 493 4.86 -2.06 -15.07
N ILE A 494 5.27 -3.30 -15.36
CA ILE A 494 4.46 -4.29 -16.05
C ILE A 494 4.57 -5.62 -15.33
N PRO A 495 3.59 -6.52 -15.48
CA PRO A 495 3.85 -7.91 -15.20
C PRO A 495 4.78 -8.52 -16.23
N TYR A 496 5.66 -9.42 -15.78
CA TYR A 496 6.55 -10.18 -16.64
C TYR A 496 5.94 -11.55 -17.02
N ASP A 497 5.00 -12.07 -16.22
CA ASP A 497 4.14 -13.23 -16.52
C ASP A 497 3.01 -12.94 -17.53
N LEU A 498 3.18 -11.99 -18.45
CA LEU A 498 2.20 -11.75 -19.52
C LEU A 498 2.02 -12.99 -20.39
N GLU A 499 0.77 -13.23 -20.81
CA GLU A 499 0.42 -14.23 -21.82
C GLU A 499 1.28 -14.05 -23.07
N VAL A 500 2.24 -14.95 -23.27
CA VAL A 500 3.13 -14.95 -24.42
C VAL A 500 2.43 -15.66 -25.58
N ALA A 501 1.91 -14.87 -26.52
CA ALA A 501 1.47 -15.39 -27.81
C ALA A 501 2.72 -15.79 -28.62
N GLU A 502 3.07 -17.07 -28.63
CA GLU A 502 4.03 -17.76 -29.52
C GLU A 502 5.46 -17.19 -29.64
N THR A 503 5.79 -16.12 -28.91
CA THR A 503 7.05 -15.38 -29.01
C THR A 503 7.83 -15.51 -27.71
N SER A 504 9.12 -15.84 -27.82
CA SER A 504 10.03 -15.85 -26.66
C SER A 504 10.05 -14.47 -25.99
N ILE A 505 10.13 -14.42 -24.66
CA ILE A 505 10.31 -13.18 -23.90
C ILE A 505 11.53 -12.37 -24.37
N ASN A 506 12.54 -13.06 -24.89
CA ASN A 506 13.77 -12.49 -25.45
C ASN A 506 13.57 -11.82 -26.83
N SER A 507 12.38 -11.94 -27.43
CA SER A 507 12.07 -11.24 -28.67
C SER A 507 11.90 -9.74 -28.39
N ALA A 508 12.53 -8.89 -29.19
CA ALA A 508 12.36 -7.44 -29.12
C ALA A 508 10.89 -6.99 -29.25
N ASN A 509 10.04 -7.81 -29.86
CA ASN A 509 8.61 -7.54 -30.05
C ASN A 509 7.71 -8.33 -29.08
N SER A 510 8.26 -8.90 -28.01
CA SER A 510 7.47 -9.60 -26.99
C SER A 510 6.41 -8.66 -26.37
N PRO A 511 5.28 -9.20 -25.88
CA PRO A 511 4.28 -8.42 -25.15
C PRO A 511 4.88 -7.58 -24.01
N GLN A 512 5.84 -8.14 -23.26
CA GLN A 512 6.57 -7.50 -22.18
C GLN A 512 7.36 -6.29 -22.69
N ASN A 513 8.19 -6.47 -23.72
CA ASN A 513 8.97 -5.38 -24.29
C ASN A 513 8.09 -4.25 -24.84
N ARG A 514 6.97 -4.58 -25.50
CA ARG A 514 6.02 -3.58 -26.01
C ARG A 514 5.33 -2.81 -24.87
N ALA A 515 4.89 -3.51 -23.84
CA ALA A 515 4.25 -2.89 -22.68
C ALA A 515 5.25 -1.97 -21.93
N LEU A 516 6.47 -2.45 -21.69
CA LEU A 516 7.52 -1.68 -21.02
C LEU A 516 7.97 -0.47 -21.85
N ASP A 517 8.13 -0.62 -23.17
CA ASP A 517 8.45 0.49 -24.07
C ASP A 517 7.33 1.53 -24.11
N ALA A 518 6.06 1.13 -24.03
CA ALA A 518 4.95 2.07 -23.92
C ALA A 518 4.99 2.88 -22.61
N ASN A 519 5.36 2.24 -21.49
CA ASN A 519 5.58 2.90 -20.20
C ASN A 519 6.72 3.93 -20.30
N PHE A 520 7.90 3.52 -20.78
CA PHE A 520 9.05 4.41 -20.90
C PHE A 520 8.83 5.54 -21.91
N ASN A 521 8.12 5.27 -23.01
CA ASN A 521 7.74 6.32 -23.94
C ASN A 521 6.92 7.43 -23.28
N ALA A 522 5.96 7.06 -22.42
CA ALA A 522 5.14 8.00 -21.69
C ALA A 522 5.95 8.80 -20.66
N LEU A 523 6.86 8.15 -19.94
CA LEU A 523 7.77 8.79 -18.99
C LEU A 523 8.68 9.82 -19.67
N GLU A 524 9.33 9.43 -20.78
CA GLU A 524 10.26 10.29 -21.52
C GLU A 524 9.57 11.48 -22.17
N LYS A 525 8.37 11.30 -22.74
CA LYS A 525 7.58 12.39 -23.33
C LYS A 525 7.16 13.44 -22.32
N ASN A 526 7.00 13.05 -21.05
CA ASN A 526 6.62 13.93 -19.96
C ASN A 526 7.82 14.40 -19.11
N LEU A 527 9.04 13.94 -19.41
CA LEU A 527 10.27 14.17 -18.62
C LEU A 527 10.07 13.81 -17.13
N LEU A 528 9.37 12.71 -16.87
CA LEU A 528 9.07 12.25 -15.53
C LEU A 528 10.24 11.44 -14.94
N ASN A 529 10.53 11.72 -13.67
CA ASN A 529 11.32 10.82 -12.85
C ASN A 529 10.47 9.59 -12.53
N TYR A 530 11.09 8.43 -12.31
CA TYR A 530 10.37 7.22 -11.93
C TYR A 530 11.20 6.27 -11.09
N THR A 531 10.52 5.37 -10.40
CA THR A 531 11.08 4.15 -9.83
C THR A 531 10.27 2.95 -10.34
N LEU A 532 10.93 2.11 -11.15
CA LEU A 532 10.32 0.92 -11.74
C LEU A 532 9.98 -0.08 -10.63
N TRP A 533 8.79 -0.64 -10.63
CA TRP A 533 8.42 -1.72 -9.74
C TRP A 533 8.61 -3.06 -10.46
N ASN A 534 9.52 -3.94 -10.03
CA ASN A 534 10.52 -3.79 -8.95
C ASN A 534 11.81 -4.60 -9.24
N TYR A 535 12.79 -4.64 -8.32
CA TYR A 535 13.95 -5.55 -8.41
C TYR A 535 13.98 -6.52 -7.23
N MET A 536 13.74 -7.81 -7.48
CA MET A 536 13.66 -8.84 -6.45
C MET A 536 14.49 -10.05 -6.86
N SER A 537 15.59 -10.29 -6.12
CA SER A 537 16.64 -11.25 -6.44
C SER A 537 16.24 -12.71 -6.22
N ASP A 538 15.19 -12.95 -5.46
CA ASP A 538 14.61 -14.27 -5.21
C ASP A 538 13.36 -14.54 -6.07
N ASN A 539 13.17 -13.80 -7.17
CA ASN A 539 12.04 -14.00 -8.08
C ASN A 539 12.14 -15.39 -8.72
N SER A 540 11.03 -16.10 -8.78
CA SER A 540 10.98 -17.48 -9.25
C SER A 540 10.00 -17.64 -10.41
N GLN A 541 10.28 -18.60 -11.30
CA GLN A 541 9.41 -18.89 -12.43
C GLN A 541 8.01 -19.38 -11.99
N GLU A 542 7.92 -20.04 -10.84
CA GLU A 542 6.66 -20.61 -10.34
C GLU A 542 5.82 -19.57 -9.59
N TRP A 543 6.44 -18.74 -8.75
CA TRP A 543 5.74 -17.86 -7.82
C TRP A 543 5.99 -16.38 -8.06
N GLY A 544 6.75 -16.02 -9.09
CA GLY A 544 7.12 -14.65 -9.41
C GLY A 544 7.84 -13.99 -8.24
N ASP A 545 7.29 -12.88 -7.77
CA ASP A 545 7.81 -12.07 -6.66
C ASP A 545 7.52 -12.69 -5.27
N GLU A 546 7.19 -13.98 -5.19
CA GLU A 546 6.91 -14.72 -3.93
C GLU A 546 5.76 -14.12 -3.09
N TRP A 547 5.08 -13.10 -3.62
CA TRP A 547 4.08 -12.26 -2.98
C TRP A 547 2.81 -12.20 -3.81
N ASN A 548 1.73 -12.79 -3.30
CA ASN A 548 0.36 -12.73 -3.84
C ASN A 548 0.21 -13.09 -5.33
N GLY A 549 1.11 -13.91 -5.88
CA GLY A 549 1.11 -14.31 -7.30
C GLY A 549 1.48 -13.18 -8.26
N GLU A 550 2.14 -12.14 -7.75
CA GLU A 550 2.72 -11.08 -8.58
C GLU A 550 4.03 -11.54 -9.22
N ASP A 551 4.34 -10.96 -10.38
CA ASP A 551 5.60 -11.17 -11.10
C ASP A 551 5.91 -9.86 -11.82
N LEU A 552 6.47 -8.90 -11.07
CA LEU A 552 6.76 -7.54 -11.53
C LEU A 552 8.27 -7.26 -11.48
N SER A 553 9.10 -8.24 -11.09
CA SER A 553 10.55 -8.06 -10.94
C SER A 553 11.29 -8.00 -12.27
N VAL A 554 12.29 -7.11 -12.36
CA VAL A 554 13.20 -6.98 -13.50
C VAL A 554 14.49 -7.82 -13.38
N PHE A 555 14.51 -8.79 -12.47
CA PHE A 555 15.70 -9.52 -12.03
C PHE A 555 16.40 -10.34 -13.13
#